data_AF-A0A1I7SZ36-F1
#
_entry.id   AF-A0A1I7SZ36-F1
#
_cell.length_a   1.000
_cell.length_b   1.000
_cell.length_c   1.000
_cell.angle_alpha   90.00
_cell.angle_beta   90.00
_cell.angle_gamma   90.00
#
_symmetry.space_group_name_H-M   'P 1'
#
loop_
_entity.id
_entity.type
_entity.pdbx_description
1 polymer ?
#
loop_
_entity_poly.entity_id
_entity_poly.type
_entity_poly.pdbx_seq_one_letter_code
_entity_poly.pdbx_strand_id
1 'polypeptide(L)'
;MVPVVKIGEDTIPWTKTSNTFNFLKCIGDWKMFNRTGGITVCMKPFLLSPAVNLTVAEDYCESIGYKITGLATVIEAQWVIAQILKLVPNLAPEWEGFWIDGYRNCPPPLPAGCSNFSYSDGYTVTGDISSKTTLSYNDWT
;
A
#
# COMPACT_ATOMS: atom_id res chain seq x y z
N MET A 1 7.54 13.09 23.14
CA MET A 1 7.98 12.02 22.23
C MET A 1 7.41 10.71 22.76
N VAL A 2 6.66 9.95 21.94
CA VAL A 2 6.14 8.63 22.35
C VAL A 2 7.32 7.65 22.34
N PRO A 3 7.55 6.88 23.41
CA PRO A 3 8.65 5.93 23.42
C PRO A 3 8.40 4.79 22.43
N VAL A 4 9.47 4.31 21.80
CA VAL A 4 9.44 3.31 20.73
C VAL A 4 10.39 2.17 21.03
N VAL A 5 10.04 0.97 20.57
CA VAL A 5 10.91 -0.21 20.57
C VAL A 5 11.03 -0.76 19.15
N LYS A 6 12.18 -1.32 18.80
CA LYS A 6 12.34 -2.06 17.54
C LYS A 6 11.98 -3.52 17.77
N ILE A 7 10.93 -4.00 17.10
CA ILE A 7 10.58 -5.43 17.09
C ILE A 7 10.54 -5.88 15.63
N GLY A 8 11.56 -6.63 15.22
CA GLY A 8 11.77 -6.94 13.79
C GLY A 8 12.16 -5.69 13.00
N GLU A 9 11.55 -5.50 11.82
CA GLU A 9 11.79 -4.33 10.96
C GLU A 9 10.98 -3.09 11.36
N ASP A 10 10.03 -3.22 12.30
CA ASP A 10 9.12 -2.14 12.68
C ASP A 10 9.55 -1.44 13.97
N THR A 11 9.40 -0.12 13.96
CA THR A 11 9.52 0.72 15.15
C THR A 11 8.12 0.85 15.76
N ILE A 12 7.89 0.13 16.86
CA ILE A 12 6.58 0.01 17.50
C ILE A 12 6.48 1.06 18.61
N PRO A 13 5.56 2.04 18.51
CA PRO A 13 5.29 2.94 19.60
C PRO A 13 4.57 2.22 20.74
N TRP A 14 4.90 2.62 21.96
CA TRP A 14 4.27 2.06 23.15
C TRP A 14 3.94 3.14 24.17
N THR A 15 2.94 2.86 25.00
CA THR A 15 2.55 3.70 26.13
C THR A 15 2.39 2.86 27.38
N LYS A 16 2.78 3.38 28.54
CA LYS A 16 2.54 2.72 29.83
C LYS A 16 1.24 3.25 30.42
N THR A 17 0.33 2.35 30.76
CA THR A 17 -0.95 2.68 31.41
C THR A 17 -0.98 1.96 32.75
N SER A 18 -0.72 2.68 33.84
CA SER A 18 -0.53 2.09 35.18
C SER A 18 0.56 1.01 35.17
N ASN A 19 0.20 -0.26 35.33
CA ASN A 19 1.12 -1.40 35.37
C ASN A 19 1.19 -2.18 34.04
N THR A 20 0.55 -1.70 32.97
CA THR A 20 0.55 -2.35 31.66
C THR A 20 1.28 -1.51 30.61
N PHE A 21 1.80 -2.19 29.58
CA PHE A 21 2.38 -1.56 28.40
C PHE A 21 1.49 -1.87 27.20
N ASN A 22 1.04 -0.82 26.52
CA ASN A 22 0.24 -0.90 25.31
C ASN A 22 1.13 -0.64 24.11
N PHE A 23 1.18 -1.59 23.18
CA PHE A 23 1.94 -1.50 21.94
C PHE A 23 0.97 -1.35 20.77
N LEU A 24 1.21 -0.37 19.91
CA LEU A 24 0.43 -0.22 18.67
C LEU A 24 1.19 -0.96 17.56
N LYS A 25 0.71 -2.14 17.18
CA LYS A 25 1.33 -3.01 16.17
C LYS A 25 0.31 -3.46 15.14
N CYS A 26 0.75 -3.62 13.90
CA CYS A 26 -0.01 -4.30 12.86
C CYS A 26 -0.24 -5.79 13.18
N ILE A 27 -1.29 -6.35 12.61
CA ILE A 27 -1.66 -7.76 12.80
C ILE A 27 -0.59 -8.65 12.16
N GLY A 28 -0.15 -9.70 12.87
CA GLY A 28 0.79 -10.69 12.34
C GLY A 28 2.11 -10.09 11.86
N ASP A 29 2.38 -10.28 10.56
CA ASP A 29 3.56 -9.87 9.80
C ASP A 29 3.32 -8.68 8.87
N TRP A 30 2.18 -7.99 9.01
CA TRP A 30 1.87 -6.80 8.20
C TRP A 30 2.84 -5.67 8.52
N LYS A 31 3.32 -4.99 7.49
CA LYS A 31 4.29 -3.90 7.62
C LYS A 31 3.60 -2.60 7.99
N MET A 32 4.08 -1.93 9.04
CA MET A 32 3.58 -0.62 9.45
C MET A 32 4.25 0.52 8.67
N PHE A 33 3.44 1.46 8.19
CA PHE A 33 3.90 2.76 7.66
C PHE A 33 3.17 3.92 8.33
N ASN A 34 3.90 5.01 8.54
CA ASN A 34 3.35 6.27 9.02
C ASN A 34 3.35 7.27 7.86
N ARG A 35 2.16 7.75 7.52
CA ARG A 35 1.93 8.76 6.48
C ARG A 35 1.78 10.14 7.11
N THR A 36 1.77 11.16 6.26
CA THR A 36 1.45 12.53 6.68
C THR A 36 0.04 12.59 7.28
N GLY A 37 -0.21 13.58 8.15
CA GLY A 37 -1.51 13.72 8.83
C GLY A 37 -1.76 12.74 9.97
N GLY A 38 -0.75 11.97 10.40
CA GLY A 38 -0.88 11.03 11.52
C GLY A 38 -1.61 9.73 11.15
N ILE A 39 -1.75 9.46 9.84
CA ILE A 39 -2.35 8.22 9.33
C ILE A 39 -1.32 7.10 9.45
N THR A 40 -1.68 6.02 10.12
CA THR A 40 -0.89 4.78 10.17
C THR A 40 -1.59 3.73 9.30
N VAL A 41 -0.85 3.10 8.41
CA VAL A 41 -1.34 1.99 7.59
C VAL A 41 -0.54 0.72 7.86
N CYS A 42 -1.22 -0.41 7.76
CA CYS A 42 -0.63 -1.73 7.83
C CYS A 42 -0.80 -2.37 6.46
N MET A 43 0.29 -2.80 5.83
CA MET A 43 0.26 -3.32 4.47
C MET A 43 0.75 -4.77 4.44
N LYS A 44 0.10 -5.60 3.61
CA LYS A 44 0.53 -6.95 3.30
C LYS A 44 0.27 -7.26 1.83
N PRO A 45 1.28 -7.70 1.05
CA PRO A 45 1.06 -8.18 -0.31
C PRO A 45 0.36 -9.53 -0.27
N PHE A 46 -0.56 -9.75 -1.20
CA PHE A 46 -1.22 -11.04 -1.39
C PHE A 46 -0.98 -11.53 -2.81
N LEU A 47 -0.47 -12.75 -2.93
CA LEU A 47 -0.33 -13.43 -4.20
C LEU A 47 -1.64 -14.16 -4.51
N LEU A 48 -2.36 -13.69 -5.52
CA LEU A 48 -3.59 -14.34 -6.01
C LEU A 48 -3.27 -15.28 -7.17
N SER A 49 -4.26 -15.68 -7.95
CA SER A 49 -3.99 -16.33 -9.24
C SER A 49 -3.33 -15.34 -10.21
N PRO A 50 -2.55 -15.81 -11.20
CA PRO A 50 -2.00 -14.94 -12.23
C PRO A 50 -3.09 -14.21 -13.02
N ALA A 51 -2.74 -13.05 -13.59
CA ALA A 51 -3.63 -12.26 -14.46
C ALA A 51 -5.00 -11.87 -13.85
N VAL A 52 -5.07 -11.72 -12.53
CA VAL A 52 -6.24 -11.12 -11.87
C VAL A 52 -6.38 -9.65 -12.25
N ASN A 53 -7.60 -9.15 -12.35
CA ASN A 53 -7.88 -7.72 -12.53
C ASN A 53 -8.01 -6.99 -11.17
N LEU A 54 -8.08 -5.66 -11.21
CA LEU A 54 -8.18 -4.83 -10.00
C LEU A 54 -9.43 -5.17 -9.16
N THR A 55 -10.58 -5.38 -9.79
CA THR A 55 -11.84 -5.73 -9.09
C THR A 55 -11.71 -7.02 -8.28
N VAL A 56 -11.06 -8.06 -8.84
CA VAL A 56 -10.82 -9.31 -8.10
C VAL A 56 -9.88 -9.08 -6.91
N ALA A 57 -8.88 -8.21 -7.04
CA ALA A 57 -7.99 -7.86 -5.94
C ALA A 57 -8.71 -7.06 -4.84
N GLU A 58 -9.59 -6.12 -5.22
CA GLU A 58 -10.48 -5.38 -4.32
C GLU A 58 -11.40 -6.34 -3.54
N ASP A 59 -12.14 -7.20 -4.26
CA ASP A 59 -13.07 -8.17 -3.69
C ASP A 59 -12.35 -9.11 -2.70
N TYR A 60 -11.13 -9.56 -3.04
CA TYR A 60 -10.33 -10.38 -2.14
C TYR A 60 -10.02 -9.64 -0.83
N CYS A 61 -9.48 -8.41 -0.90
CA CYS A 61 -9.18 -7.62 0.28
C CYS A 61 -10.43 -7.37 1.14
N GLU A 62 -11.57 -7.08 0.52
CA GLU A 62 -12.83 -6.90 1.24
C GLU A 62 -13.32 -8.19 1.91
N SER A 63 -13.18 -9.33 1.24
CA SER A 63 -13.59 -10.64 1.78
C SER A 63 -12.87 -11.03 3.07
N ILE A 64 -11.64 -10.54 3.26
CA ILE A 64 -10.86 -10.75 4.49
C ILE A 64 -10.97 -9.59 5.49
N GLY A 65 -11.88 -8.63 5.26
CA GLY A 65 -12.19 -7.53 6.16
C GLY A 65 -11.25 -6.33 6.07
N TYR A 66 -10.50 -6.20 4.97
CA TYR A 66 -9.56 -5.11 4.73
C TYR A 66 -9.90 -4.37 3.44
N LYS A 67 -9.08 -3.37 3.08
CA LYS A 67 -9.19 -2.63 1.83
C LYS A 67 -7.88 -2.75 1.07
N ILE A 68 -7.96 -2.84 -0.26
CA ILE A 68 -6.79 -2.53 -1.09
C ILE A 68 -6.41 -1.06 -0.81
N THR A 69 -5.12 -0.77 -0.73
CA THR A 69 -4.64 0.58 -0.39
C THR A 69 -3.80 1.14 -1.51
N GLY A 70 -3.85 2.46 -1.66
CA GLY A 70 -2.94 3.18 -2.53
C GLY A 70 -1.59 3.35 -1.86
N LEU A 71 -0.61 3.86 -2.59
CA LEU A 71 0.71 4.16 -2.07
C LEU A 71 0.86 5.67 -1.90
N ALA A 72 1.34 6.10 -0.74
CA ALA A 72 1.51 7.51 -0.41
C ALA A 72 2.97 7.98 -0.54
N THR A 73 3.94 7.09 -0.34
CA THR A 73 5.36 7.46 -0.29
C THR A 73 6.26 6.59 -1.16
N VAL A 74 7.42 7.11 -1.54
CA VAL A 74 8.45 6.33 -2.25
C VAL A 74 8.92 5.11 -1.44
N ILE A 75 8.97 5.23 -0.11
CA ILE A 75 9.39 4.13 0.78
C ILE A 75 8.38 2.98 0.71
N GLU A 76 7.08 3.28 0.70
CA GLU A 76 6.03 2.27 0.49
C GLU A 76 6.20 1.58 -0.86
N ALA A 77 6.42 2.34 -1.94
CA ALA A 77 6.63 1.78 -3.29
C ALA A 77 7.86 0.87 -3.38
N GLN A 78 8.99 1.29 -2.80
CA GLN A 78 10.22 0.48 -2.75
C GLN A 78 10.00 -0.81 -1.98
N TRP A 79 9.27 -0.74 -0.86
CA TRP A 79 8.93 -1.93 -0.09
C TRP A 79 8.04 -2.89 -0.89
N VAL A 80 6.99 -2.39 -1.56
CA VAL A 80 6.12 -3.22 -2.42
C VAL A 80 6.92 -3.91 -3.53
N ILE A 81 7.80 -3.18 -4.23
CA ILE A 81 8.67 -3.76 -5.27
C ILE A 81 9.55 -4.88 -4.69
N ALA A 82 10.14 -4.65 -3.50
CA ALA A 82 10.93 -5.67 -2.83
C ALA A 82 10.10 -6.91 -2.45
N GLN A 83 8.81 -6.75 -2.13
CA GLN A 83 7.92 -7.88 -1.87
C GLN A 83 7.59 -8.67 -3.14
N ILE A 84 7.39 -7.99 -4.29
CA ILE A 84 7.17 -8.66 -5.57
C ILE A 84 8.34 -9.62 -5.86
N LEU A 85 9.57 -9.13 -5.74
CA LEU A 85 10.78 -9.92 -6.00
C LEU A 85 10.97 -11.08 -5.02
N LYS A 86 10.42 -10.98 -3.80
CA LYS A 86 10.43 -12.07 -2.81
C LYS A 86 9.39 -13.14 -3.12
N LEU A 87 8.19 -12.72 -3.53
CA LEU A 87 7.06 -13.61 -3.78
C LEU A 87 7.15 -14.30 -5.14
N VAL A 88 7.67 -13.60 -6.14
CA VAL A 88 7.86 -14.10 -7.51
C VAL A 88 9.31 -13.81 -7.95
N PRO A 89 10.29 -14.63 -7.51
CA PRO A 89 11.71 -14.40 -7.80
C PRO A 89 12.04 -14.40 -9.29
N ASN A 90 11.29 -15.18 -10.07
CA ASN A 90 11.34 -15.20 -11.52
C ASN A 90 10.06 -14.57 -12.03
N LEU A 91 10.03 -13.23 -12.11
CA LEU A 91 8.92 -12.44 -12.64
C LEU A 91 8.51 -13.00 -14.02
N ALA A 92 7.55 -13.91 -14.00
CA ALA A 92 6.97 -14.43 -15.22
C ALA A 92 6.14 -13.31 -15.86
N PRO A 93 5.97 -13.29 -17.19
CA PRO A 93 5.25 -12.22 -17.88
C PRO A 93 3.85 -11.96 -17.31
N GLU A 94 3.18 -12.98 -16.78
CA GLU A 94 1.87 -12.90 -16.13
C GLU A 94 1.85 -12.17 -14.77
N TRP A 95 3.01 -11.81 -14.22
CA TRP A 95 3.19 -11.09 -12.96
C TRP A 95 3.86 -9.73 -13.18
N GLU A 96 3.14 -8.81 -13.82
CA GLU A 96 3.68 -7.48 -14.18
C GLU A 96 3.71 -6.49 -12.99
N GLY A 97 3.09 -6.84 -11.86
CA GLY A 97 3.09 -6.01 -10.66
C GLY A 97 2.08 -6.42 -9.60
N PHE A 98 1.90 -5.56 -8.60
CA PHE A 98 0.77 -5.64 -7.67
C PHE A 98 -0.29 -4.62 -8.04
N TRP A 99 -1.56 -5.02 -7.91
CA TRP A 99 -2.65 -4.06 -7.84
C TRP A 99 -2.53 -3.24 -6.55
N ILE A 100 -2.74 -1.94 -6.69
CA ILE A 100 -2.89 -0.97 -5.61
C ILE A 100 -4.18 -0.20 -5.85
N ASP A 101 -4.75 0.37 -4.80
CA ASP A 101 -5.91 1.26 -4.97
C ASP A 101 -5.48 2.50 -5.77
N GLY A 102 -6.43 3.05 -6.52
CA GLY A 102 -6.26 4.31 -7.24
C GLY A 102 -6.74 4.27 -8.68
N TYR A 103 -7.50 5.28 -9.07
CA TYR A 103 -7.83 5.56 -10.47
C TYR A 103 -7.45 6.99 -10.83
N ARG A 104 -7.14 7.24 -12.11
CA ARG A 104 -6.85 8.59 -12.59
C ARG A 104 -8.14 9.37 -12.74
N ASN A 105 -8.29 10.41 -11.94
CA ASN A 105 -9.44 11.30 -11.96
C ASN A 105 -9.12 12.53 -12.80
N CYS A 106 -9.08 12.33 -14.12
CA CYS A 106 -8.68 13.33 -15.10
C CYS A 106 -9.80 13.52 -16.13
N PRO A 107 -10.12 14.77 -16.53
CA PRO A 107 -11.13 14.99 -17.54
C PRO A 107 -10.69 14.40 -18.89
N PRO A 108 -11.61 13.77 -19.65
CA PRO A 108 -11.31 13.28 -20.99
C PRO A 108 -11.16 14.46 -21.99
N PRO A 109 -10.31 14.33 -23.01
CA PRO A 109 -9.38 13.23 -23.25
C PRO A 109 -8.24 13.24 -22.22
N LEU A 110 -7.83 12.04 -21.77
CA LEU A 110 -6.88 11.90 -20.67
C LEU A 110 -5.53 12.52 -21.06
N PRO A 111 -5.09 13.63 -20.42
CA PRO A 111 -3.86 14.29 -20.83
C PRO A 111 -2.64 13.44 -20.47
N ALA A 112 -1.63 13.45 -21.35
CA ALA A 112 -0.35 12.80 -21.10
C ALA A 112 0.26 13.33 -19.79
N GLY A 113 0.59 12.42 -18.87
CA GLY A 113 1.16 12.78 -17.56
C GLY A 113 0.15 13.22 -16.49
N CYS A 114 -1.14 12.90 -16.64
CA CYS A 114 -2.08 13.15 -15.56
C CYS A 114 -1.79 12.28 -14.33
N SER A 115 -1.36 12.90 -13.24
CA SER A 115 -1.06 12.27 -11.96
C SER A 115 -2.10 12.57 -10.87
N ASN A 116 -3.31 12.97 -11.27
CA ASN A 116 -4.42 13.15 -10.33
C ASN A 116 -5.06 11.79 -10.07
N PHE A 117 -4.78 11.23 -8.90
CA PHE A 117 -5.35 9.96 -8.47
C PHE A 117 -6.46 10.19 -7.44
N SER A 118 -7.46 9.32 -7.47
CA SER A 118 -8.47 9.20 -6.44
C SER A 118 -8.48 7.76 -5.94
N TYR A 119 -8.62 7.59 -4.63
CA TYR A 119 -8.50 6.31 -3.95
C TYR A 119 -9.83 5.97 -3.26
N SER A 120 -10.21 4.70 -3.31
CA SER A 120 -11.42 4.18 -2.68
C SER A 120 -11.23 3.91 -1.18
N ASP A 121 -9.98 3.80 -0.72
CA ASP A 121 -9.64 3.51 0.68
C ASP A 121 -9.97 4.66 1.65
N GLY A 122 -10.22 5.87 1.13
CA GLY A 122 -10.69 7.03 1.90
C GLY A 122 -9.61 7.75 2.73
N TYR A 123 -8.35 7.29 2.67
CA TYR A 123 -7.25 7.87 3.44
C TYR A 123 -5.96 8.06 2.64
N THR A 124 -5.81 7.43 1.47
CA THR A 124 -4.62 7.64 0.66
C THR A 124 -4.67 9.01 -0.01
N VAL A 125 -3.56 9.75 0.17
CA VAL A 125 -3.25 10.95 -0.58
C VAL A 125 -1.94 10.70 -1.29
N THR A 126 -1.89 10.97 -2.60
CA THR A 126 -0.68 10.79 -3.40
C THR A 126 0.39 11.77 -2.90
N GLY A 127 1.27 11.29 -2.03
CA GLY A 127 2.35 12.08 -1.46
C GLY A 127 3.51 12.25 -2.45
N ASP A 128 4.74 12.05 -1.98
CA ASP A 128 5.93 12.28 -2.79
C ASP A 128 6.11 11.24 -3.93
N ILE A 129 5.31 10.17 -3.89
CA ILE A 129 5.27 9.13 -4.91
C ILE A 129 4.91 9.69 -6.31
N SER A 130 3.97 10.64 -6.41
CA SER A 130 3.50 11.23 -7.68
C SER A 130 4.60 11.87 -8.53
N SER A 131 5.69 12.29 -7.89
CA SER A 131 6.79 13.04 -8.52
C SER A 131 8.09 12.25 -8.63
N LYS A 132 8.15 11.06 -8.00
CA LYS A 132 9.39 10.29 -7.82
C LYS A 132 9.30 8.85 -8.29
N THR A 133 8.11 8.38 -8.68
CA THR A 133 7.95 7.06 -9.29
C THR A 133 6.96 7.12 -10.45
N THR A 134 6.99 6.08 -11.29
CA THR A 134 5.95 5.83 -12.29
C THR A 134 5.06 4.72 -11.78
N LEU A 135 3.78 5.01 -11.57
CA LEU A 135 2.77 3.99 -11.29
C LEU A 135 2.20 3.53 -12.63
N SER A 136 2.31 2.22 -12.89
CA SER A 136 1.65 1.63 -14.04
C SER A 136 0.14 1.77 -13.88
N TYR A 137 -0.55 2.05 -14.97
CA TYR A 137 -1.99 2.15 -15.03
C TYR A 137 -2.48 1.30 -16.18
N ASN A 138 -3.69 0.77 -16.04
CA ASN A 138 -4.34 0.06 -17.11
C ASN A 138 -5.31 1.02 -17.83
N ASP A 139 -5.15 1.16 -19.14
CA ASP A 139 -5.96 2.05 -20.00
C ASP A 139 -7.23 1.38 -20.52
N TRP A 140 -7.68 0.27 -19.92
CA TRP A 140 -8.86 -0.44 -20.41
C TRP A 140 -10.07 0.50 -20.44
N THR A 141 -10.46 0.80 -21.67
CA THR A 141 -11.64 1.55 -22.09
C THR A 141 -12.80 0.59 -22.21
#